data_AF-A0A5B9VWL6-F1
#
_entry.id   AF-A0A5B9VWL6-F1
#
_cell.length_a   1.000
_cell.length_b   1.000
_cell.length_c   1.000
_cell.angle_alpha   90.00
_cell.angle_beta   90.00
_cell.angle_gamma   90.00
#
_symmetry.space_group_name_H-M   'P 1'
#
loop_
_entity.id
_entity.type
_entity.pdbx_description
1 polymer ?
#
loop_
_entity_poly.entity_id
_entity_poly.type
_entity_poly.pdbx_seq_one_letter_code
_entity_poly.pdbx_strand_id
1 'polypeptide(L)'
;MRDWVDDAVAWLQDLAGRLDAAADRLEAAAMAHGGREGSVRQSRPAGGDEAGDGRHSVAGDIAAAILERLEAVESALAELVARDLRKAYYSCEEFGRRVGLSPATVRKYCAQGGLLAEKKKTAAYSAKAEWAIPHAEIERFQREGRLLPKPGKPGP
;
A
#
# COMPACT_ATOMS: atom_id res chain seq x y z
N MET A 1 10.34 -13.21 2.01
CA MET A 1 9.72 -12.06 2.76
C MET A 1 9.49 -10.82 1.88
N ARG A 2 9.95 -10.80 0.61
CA ARG A 2 9.47 -9.87 -0.43
C ARG A 2 8.20 -10.39 -1.13
N ASP A 3 7.98 -11.69 -1.05
CA ASP A 3 6.96 -12.42 -1.81
C ASP A 3 5.54 -11.93 -1.49
N TRP A 4 5.20 -11.65 -0.24
CA TRP A 4 3.83 -11.22 0.11
C TRP A 4 3.43 -9.84 -0.44
N VAL A 5 4.38 -8.90 -0.63
CA VAL A 5 4.06 -7.59 -1.21
C VAL A 5 3.87 -7.73 -2.71
N ASP A 6 4.75 -8.48 -3.37
CA ASP A 6 4.64 -8.75 -4.80
C ASP A 6 3.38 -9.58 -5.10
N ASP A 7 3.03 -10.54 -4.23
CA ASP A 7 1.78 -11.32 -4.29
C ASP A 7 0.54 -10.43 -4.05
N ALA A 8 0.61 -9.48 -3.12
CA ALA A 8 -0.48 -8.53 -2.87
C ALA A 8 -0.67 -7.56 -4.04
N VAL A 9 0.43 -7.08 -4.64
CA VAL A 9 0.38 -6.22 -5.84
C VAL A 9 -0.17 -7.01 -7.03
N ALA A 10 0.30 -8.23 -7.25
CA ALA A 10 -0.21 -9.11 -8.30
C ALA A 10 -1.69 -9.43 -8.10
N TRP A 11 -2.12 -9.68 -6.86
CA TRP A 11 -3.52 -9.92 -6.52
C TRP A 11 -4.40 -8.68 -6.75
N LEU A 12 -3.91 -7.48 -6.41
CA LEU A 12 -4.62 -6.23 -6.69
C LEU A 12 -4.73 -5.95 -8.21
N GLN A 13 -3.69 -6.26 -8.97
CA GLN A 13 -3.70 -6.13 -10.43
C GLN A 13 -4.67 -7.12 -11.08
N ASP A 14 -4.71 -8.38 -10.60
CA ASP A 14 -5.71 -9.36 -11.03
C ASP A 14 -7.14 -8.90 -10.69
N LEU A 15 -7.35 -8.40 -9.47
CA LEU A 15 -8.65 -7.90 -9.03
C LEU A 15 -9.11 -6.72 -9.89
N ALA A 16 -8.23 -5.76 -10.18
CA ALA A 16 -8.52 -4.64 -11.07
C ALA A 16 -8.94 -5.13 -12.47
N GLY A 17 -8.17 -6.04 -13.07
CA GLY A 17 -8.52 -6.59 -14.38
C GLY A 17 -9.84 -7.37 -14.39
N ARG A 18 -10.19 -8.02 -13.28
CA ARG A 18 -11.48 -8.70 -13.12
C ARG A 18 -12.66 -7.73 -12.97
N LEU A 19 -12.43 -6.57 -12.36
CA LEU A 19 -13.43 -5.50 -12.25
C LEU A 19 -13.64 -4.83 -13.61
N ASP A 20 -12.58 -4.54 -14.36
CA ASP A 20 -12.67 -4.02 -15.74
C ASP A 20 -13.47 -4.98 -16.62
N ALA A 21 -13.14 -6.27 -16.58
CA ALA A 21 -13.88 -7.29 -17.32
C ALA A 21 -15.34 -7.45 -16.86
N ALA A 22 -15.67 -7.09 -15.62
CA ALA A 22 -17.04 -7.08 -15.13
C ALA A 22 -17.80 -5.84 -15.62
N ALA A 23 -17.14 -4.68 -15.66
CA ALA A 23 -17.68 -3.45 -16.24
C ALA A 23 -18.00 -3.64 -17.73
N ASP A 24 -17.07 -4.20 -18.51
CA ASP A 24 -17.29 -4.51 -19.95
C ASP A 24 -18.50 -5.42 -20.17
N ARG A 25 -18.71 -6.41 -19.29
CA ARG A 25 -19.87 -7.32 -19.37
C ARG A 25 -21.18 -6.61 -19.06
N LEU A 26 -21.18 -5.67 -18.12
CA LEU A 26 -22.35 -4.87 -17.79
C LEU A 26 -22.70 -3.92 -18.94
N GLU A 27 -21.70 -3.29 -19.57
CA GLU A 27 -21.90 -2.48 -20.77
C GLU A 27 -22.42 -3.32 -21.93
N ALA A 28 -21.84 -4.49 -22.20
CA ALA A 28 -22.32 -5.41 -23.22
C ALA A 28 -23.75 -5.89 -22.96
N ALA A 29 -24.11 -6.15 -21.71
CA ALA A 29 -25.48 -6.50 -21.32
C ALA A 29 -26.45 -5.34 -21.54
N ALA A 30 -26.08 -4.11 -21.16
CA ALA A 30 -26.89 -2.91 -21.41
C ALA A 30 -27.14 -2.71 -22.92
N MET A 31 -26.11 -2.89 -23.75
CA MET A 31 -26.22 -2.81 -25.21
C MET A 31 -27.12 -3.91 -25.80
N ALA A 32 -27.07 -5.13 -25.26
CA ALA A 32 -27.94 -6.23 -25.68
C ALA A 32 -29.43 -5.98 -25.33
N HIS A 33 -29.70 -5.23 -24.26
CA HIS A 33 -31.06 -4.87 -23.84
C HIS A 33 -31.61 -3.62 -24.55
N GLY A 34 -30.76 -2.74 -25.09
CA GLY A 34 -31.17 -1.56 -25.87
C GLY A 34 -31.69 -1.85 -27.30
N GLY A 35 -31.59 -3.08 -27.79
CA GLY A 35 -31.99 -3.46 -29.16
C GLY A 35 -33.45 -3.93 -29.34
N ARG A 36 -34.29 -3.84 -28.30
CA ARG A 36 -35.67 -4.39 -28.30
C ARG A 36 -36.77 -3.34 -28.23
N GLU A 37 -36.50 -2.09 -28.58
CA GLU A 37 -37.55 -1.12 -28.85
C GLU A 37 -38.03 -1.28 -30.30
N GLY A 38 -39.20 -1.89 -30.41
CA GLY A 38 -39.81 -2.27 -31.66
C GLY A 38 -40.05 -1.11 -32.60
N SER A 39 -39.78 -1.38 -33.87
CA SER A 39 -40.41 -0.76 -35.03
C SER A 39 -41.92 -0.61 -34.82
N VAL A 40 -42.34 0.57 -34.36
CA VAL A 40 -43.72 1.04 -34.46
C VAL A 40 -43.71 2.14 -35.51
N ARG A 41 -44.20 1.79 -36.72
CA ARG A 41 -44.67 2.78 -37.67
C ARG A 41 -45.81 3.55 -37.02
N GLN A 42 -45.54 4.73 -36.47
CA GLN A 42 -46.59 5.70 -36.17
C GLN A 42 -46.19 7.08 -36.67
N SER A 43 -47.13 7.64 -37.39
CA SER A 43 -47.12 8.95 -38.02
C SER A 43 -46.80 10.06 -37.03
N ARG A 44 -46.04 11.02 -37.51
CA ARG A 44 -45.72 12.32 -36.89
C ARG A 44 -46.96 13.02 -36.32
N PRO A 45 -46.87 13.54 -35.09
CA PRO A 45 -47.32 14.88 -34.78
C PRO A 45 -46.11 15.78 -34.46
N ALA A 46 -46.21 17.03 -34.87
CA ALA A 46 -45.26 18.07 -34.50
C ALA A 46 -45.66 18.63 -33.12
N GLY A 47 -44.67 18.79 -32.25
CA GLY A 47 -44.83 19.51 -30.98
C GLY A 47 -44.87 18.60 -29.75
N GLY A 48 -43.89 18.76 -28.88
CA GLY A 48 -43.81 18.06 -27.60
C GLY A 48 -42.37 18.03 -27.10
N ASP A 49 -41.98 19.08 -26.40
CA ASP A 49 -40.89 19.05 -25.42
C ASP A 49 -41.10 17.86 -24.48
N GLU A 50 -40.31 16.80 -24.60
CA GLU A 50 -40.24 15.73 -23.60
C GLU A 50 -38.76 15.46 -23.33
N ALA A 51 -38.24 16.29 -22.43
CA ALA A 51 -37.41 15.89 -21.29
C ALA A 51 -36.76 14.51 -21.42
N GLY A 52 -35.44 14.51 -21.59
CA GLY A 52 -34.59 13.32 -21.44
C GLY A 52 -34.95 12.58 -20.15
N ASP A 53 -35.53 11.40 -20.33
CA ASP A 53 -35.87 10.46 -19.27
C ASP A 53 -34.58 9.93 -18.66
N GLY A 54 -34.09 10.66 -17.64
CA GLY A 54 -32.97 10.31 -16.78
C GLY A 54 -33.30 9.15 -15.84
N ARG A 55 -33.80 8.03 -16.37
CA ARG A 55 -33.90 6.77 -15.65
C ARG A 55 -32.50 6.19 -15.48
N HIS A 56 -31.73 6.77 -14.57
CA HIS A 56 -30.70 6.01 -13.91
C HIS A 56 -31.38 4.80 -13.26
N SER A 57 -31.01 3.61 -13.72
CA SER A 57 -31.44 2.39 -13.07
C SER A 57 -30.93 2.42 -11.64
N VAL A 58 -31.75 2.01 -10.67
CA VAL A 58 -31.34 1.84 -9.26
C VAL A 58 -30.06 1.00 -9.16
N ALA A 59 -29.87 0.04 -10.07
CA ALA A 59 -28.65 -0.75 -10.16
C ALA A 59 -27.43 0.09 -10.62
N GLY A 60 -27.63 1.05 -11.52
CA GLY A 60 -26.62 2.01 -11.96
C GLY A 60 -26.26 3.03 -10.87
N ASP A 61 -27.25 3.51 -10.11
CA ASP A 61 -27.01 4.40 -8.97
C ASP A 61 -26.22 3.71 -7.86
N ILE A 62 -26.57 2.45 -7.56
CA ILE A 62 -25.82 1.62 -6.60
C ILE A 62 -24.40 1.36 -7.11
N ALA A 63 -24.23 1.05 -8.39
CA ALA A 63 -22.90 0.84 -8.98
C ALA A 63 -22.04 2.10 -8.89
N ALA A 64 -22.59 3.28 -9.19
CA ALA A 64 -21.90 4.56 -9.08
C ALA A 64 -21.47 4.85 -7.62
N ALA A 65 -22.37 4.63 -6.65
CA ALA A 65 -22.06 4.83 -5.23
C ALA A 65 -20.98 3.86 -4.72
N ILE A 66 -20.95 2.62 -5.22
CA ILE A 66 -19.91 1.65 -4.86
C ILE A 66 -18.55 2.07 -5.44
N LEU A 67 -18.50 2.52 -6.69
CA LEU A 67 -17.27 2.97 -7.34
C LEU A 67 -16.68 4.18 -6.63
N GLU A 68 -17.50 5.19 -6.28
CA GLU A 68 -17.06 6.34 -5.50
C GLU A 68 -16.49 5.93 -4.15
N ARG A 69 -17.13 4.96 -3.47
CA ARG A 69 -16.64 4.47 -2.18
C ARG A 69 -15.34 3.69 -2.32
N LEU A 70 -15.16 2.93 -3.39
CA LEU A 70 -13.92 2.20 -3.68
C LEU A 70 -12.76 3.17 -3.93
N GLU A 71 -12.96 4.19 -4.76
CA GLU A 71 -11.94 5.21 -5.05
C GLU A 71 -11.50 5.94 -3.76
N ALA A 72 -12.43 6.27 -2.88
CA ALA A 72 -12.13 6.86 -1.58
C ALA A 72 -11.30 5.93 -0.67
N VAL A 73 -11.60 4.62 -0.68
CA VAL A 73 -10.85 3.61 0.09
C VAL A 73 -9.46 3.39 -0.50
N GLU A 74 -9.34 3.30 -1.82
CA GLU A 74 -8.06 3.16 -2.53
C GLU A 74 -7.15 4.36 -2.29
N SER A 75 -7.69 5.58 -2.34
CA SER A 75 -6.95 6.81 -2.03
C SER A 75 -6.42 6.81 -0.60
N ALA A 76 -7.27 6.45 0.37
CA ALA A 76 -6.85 6.35 1.78
C ALA A 76 -5.78 5.27 2.00
N LEU A 77 -5.90 4.13 1.31
CA LEU A 77 -4.89 3.07 1.35
C LEU A 77 -3.57 3.51 0.70
N ALA A 78 -3.62 4.19 -0.44
CA ALA A 78 -2.43 4.73 -1.11
C ALA A 78 -1.70 5.74 -0.22
N GLU A 79 -2.43 6.62 0.47
CA GLU A 79 -1.85 7.54 1.44
C GLU A 79 -1.21 6.81 2.63
N LEU A 80 -1.89 5.80 3.18
CA LEU A 80 -1.35 5.02 4.30
C LEU A 80 -0.11 4.23 3.89
N VAL A 81 -0.09 3.62 2.71
CA VAL A 81 1.08 2.92 2.17
C VAL A 81 2.22 3.90 1.88
N ALA A 82 1.93 5.07 1.31
CA ALA A 82 2.93 6.11 1.09
C ALA A 82 3.55 6.61 2.41
N ARG A 83 2.75 6.69 3.48
CA ARG A 83 3.20 7.08 4.83
C ARG A 83 3.93 5.95 5.56
N ASP A 84 3.52 4.69 5.36
CA ASP A 84 3.97 3.51 6.10
C ASP A 84 4.85 2.57 5.26
N LEU A 85 5.70 3.14 4.39
CA LEU A 85 6.85 2.42 3.82
C LEU A 85 7.85 2.12 4.94
N ARG A 86 7.56 1.08 5.73
CA ARG A 86 8.45 0.56 6.76
C ARG A 86 9.69 -0.01 6.09
N LYS A 87 10.77 0.78 6.07
CA LYS A 87 12.10 0.29 5.68
C LYS A 87 12.42 -0.97 6.48
N ALA A 88 12.86 -2.02 5.80
CA ALA A 88 13.26 -3.27 6.45
C ALA A 88 14.47 -3.08 7.38
N TYR A 89 15.39 -2.19 7.00
CA TYR A 89 16.60 -1.87 7.76
C TYR A 89 16.78 -0.36 7.91
N TYR A 90 17.32 0.03 9.05
CA TYR A 90 17.61 1.40 9.44
C TYR A 90 19.10 1.57 9.73
N SER A 91 19.62 2.75 9.41
CA SER A 91 20.95 3.16 9.87
C SER A 91 20.93 3.52 11.36
N CYS A 92 22.10 3.64 11.99
CA CYS A 92 22.19 4.14 13.36
C CYS A 92 21.60 5.55 13.53
N GLU A 93 21.66 6.39 12.50
CA GLU A 93 21.09 7.75 12.55
C GLU A 93 19.57 7.73 12.48
N GLU A 94 19.00 6.90 11.60
CA GLU A 94 17.55 6.72 11.49
C GLU A 94 16.98 6.07 12.75
N PHE A 95 17.65 5.06 13.29
CA PHE A 95 17.27 4.44 14.56
C PHE A 95 17.30 5.48 15.68
N GLY A 96 18.40 6.22 15.82
CA GLY A 96 18.55 7.25 16.85
C GLY A 96 17.45 8.30 16.82
N ARG A 97 17.08 8.80 15.63
CA ARG A 97 15.97 9.74 15.46
C ARG A 97 14.62 9.19 15.95
N ARG A 98 14.38 7.89 15.80
CA ARG A 98 13.12 7.26 16.20
C ARG A 98 13.00 6.97 17.68
N VAL A 99 14.12 6.69 18.34
CA VAL A 99 14.14 6.31 19.77
C VAL A 99 14.68 7.42 20.69
N GLY A 100 15.02 8.58 20.14
CA GLY A 100 15.56 9.71 20.90
C GLY A 100 17.01 9.51 21.38
N LEU A 101 17.81 8.75 20.64
CA LEU A 101 19.22 8.47 20.98
C LEU A 101 20.19 9.09 19.99
N SER A 102 21.37 9.45 20.48
CA SER A 102 22.45 9.91 19.60
C SER A 102 22.95 8.76 18.69
N PRO A 103 23.32 9.03 17.44
CA PRO A 103 23.87 8.00 16.54
C PRO A 103 25.11 7.31 17.10
N ALA A 104 25.92 8.02 17.90
CA ALA A 104 27.10 7.48 18.57
C ALA A 104 26.71 6.44 19.64
N THR A 105 25.68 6.73 20.44
CA THR A 105 25.14 5.79 21.43
C THR A 105 24.62 4.53 20.76
N VAL A 106 23.88 4.67 19.66
CA VAL A 106 23.34 3.55 18.89
C VAL A 106 24.48 2.68 18.34
N ARG A 107 25.52 3.27 17.74
CA ARG A 107 26.71 2.53 17.26
C ARG A 107 27.40 1.76 18.39
N LYS A 108 27.55 2.38 19.57
CA LYS A 108 28.11 1.70 20.76
C LYS A 108 27.25 0.51 21.16
N TYR A 109 25.92 0.64 21.13
CA TYR A 109 25.00 -0.45 21.47
C TYR A 109 25.07 -1.59 20.47
N CYS A 110 25.11 -1.30 19.16
CA CYS A 110 25.33 -2.32 18.14
C CYS A 110 26.66 -3.06 18.35
N ALA A 111 27.75 -2.33 18.62
CA ALA A 111 29.07 -2.93 18.85
C ALA A 111 29.14 -3.80 20.12
N GLN A 112 28.41 -3.43 21.18
CA GLN A 112 28.34 -4.16 22.45
C GLN A 112 27.31 -5.31 22.43
N GLY A 113 26.56 -5.48 21.34
CA GLY A 113 25.48 -6.46 21.25
C GLY A 113 24.24 -6.09 22.08
N GLY A 114 24.10 -4.82 22.47
CA GLY A 114 22.90 -4.27 23.12
C GLY A 114 21.76 -3.97 22.15
N LEU A 115 22.02 -4.09 20.84
CA LEU A 115 21.05 -4.09 19.75
C LEU A 115 21.36 -5.23 18.78
N LEU A 116 20.35 -5.91 18.27
CA LEU A 116 20.43 -6.78 17.10
C LEU A 116 20.62 -5.90 15.87
N ALA A 117 21.82 -5.98 15.29
CA ALA A 117 22.18 -5.24 14.09
C ALA A 117 23.15 -6.07 13.26
N GLU A 118 23.08 -5.91 11.95
CA GLU A 118 23.97 -6.55 11.01
C GLU A 118 25.03 -5.55 10.54
N LYS A 119 26.29 -5.97 10.57
CA LYS A 119 27.39 -5.15 10.04
C LYS A 119 27.41 -5.32 8.52
N LYS A 120 27.04 -4.28 7.77
CA LYS A 120 27.26 -4.27 6.32
C LYS A 120 28.76 -4.32 6.06
N LYS A 121 29.20 -5.32 5.29
CA LYS A 121 30.57 -5.38 4.78
C LYS A 121 30.73 -4.32 3.70
N THR A 122 31.14 -3.12 4.09
CA THR A 122 31.59 -2.12 3.11
C THR A 122 32.98 -2.52 2.62
N ALA A 123 33.17 -2.58 1.29
CA ALA A 123 34.38 -3.08 0.65
C ALA A 123 35.57 -2.10 0.66
N ALA A 124 35.54 -1.03 1.45
CA ALA A 124 36.57 0.02 1.43
C ALA A 124 37.22 0.24 2.79
N TYR A 125 38.55 0.27 2.79
CA TYR A 125 39.48 0.40 3.93
C TYR A 125 39.26 1.65 4.80
N SER A 126 38.48 2.64 4.35
CA SER A 126 38.24 3.91 5.05
C SER A 126 36.77 4.20 5.39
N ALA A 127 35.82 3.36 4.98
CA ALA A 127 34.41 3.59 5.25
C ALA A 127 34.04 3.01 6.63
N LYS A 128 33.64 3.89 7.57
CA LYS A 128 33.07 3.49 8.87
C LYS A 128 32.03 2.38 8.62
N ALA A 129 32.25 1.20 9.21
CA ALA A 129 31.33 0.09 9.02
C ALA A 129 29.90 0.53 9.32
N GLU A 130 29.01 0.30 8.36
CA GLU A 130 27.60 0.64 8.49
C GLU A 130 26.87 -0.49 9.19
N TRP A 131 26.11 -0.15 10.23
CA TRP A 131 25.19 -1.08 10.89
C TRP A 131 23.81 -0.94 10.24
N ALA A 132 23.23 -2.08 9.88
CA ALA A 132 21.86 -2.21 9.43
C ALA A 132 21.03 -2.79 10.58
N ILE A 133 20.07 -2.02 11.07
CA ILE A 133 19.23 -2.37 12.21
C ILE A 133 17.84 -2.75 11.68
N PRO A 134 17.35 -3.98 11.88
CA PRO A 134 16.06 -4.39 11.33
C PRO A 134 14.90 -3.65 11.99
N HIS A 135 13.77 -3.49 11.29
CA HIS A 135 12.59 -2.82 11.84
C HIS A 135 12.11 -3.44 13.17
N ALA A 136 12.07 -4.76 13.25
CA ALA A 136 11.67 -5.50 14.46
C ALA A 136 12.52 -5.12 15.70
N GLU A 137 13.77 -4.69 15.48
CA GLU A 137 14.64 -4.21 16.55
C GLU A 137 14.15 -2.90 17.15
N ILE A 138 13.61 -2.00 16.33
CA ILE A 138 13.06 -0.72 16.78
C ILE A 138 11.85 -0.98 17.65
N GLU A 139 10.91 -1.78 17.16
CA GLU A 139 9.69 -2.12 17.89
C GLU A 139 10.02 -2.79 19.24
N ARG A 140 10.97 -3.74 19.24
CA ARG A 140 11.40 -4.38 20.48
C ARG A 140 12.15 -3.42 21.39
N PHE A 141 13.00 -2.54 20.87
CA PHE A 141 13.72 -1.56 21.70
C PHE A 141 12.76 -0.57 22.37
N GLN A 142 11.69 -0.17 21.70
CA GLN A 142 10.68 0.72 22.28
C GLN A 142 9.90 0.04 23.42
N ARG A 143 9.66 -1.27 23.32
CA ARG A 143 8.93 -2.04 24.34
C ARG A 143 9.81 -2.47 25.52
N GLU A 144 10.99 -3.00 25.23
CA GLU A 144 11.82 -3.73 26.21
C GLU A 144 13.11 -2.97 26.56
N GLY A 145 13.42 -1.89 25.84
CA GLY A 145 14.65 -1.13 26.00
C GLY A 145 15.87 -1.87 25.46
N ARG A 146 17.03 -1.53 26.04
CA ARG A 146 18.34 -2.02 25.60
C ARG A 146 18.57 -3.46 26.06
N LEU A 147 19.08 -4.31 25.16
CA LEU A 147 19.52 -5.66 25.53
C LEU A 147 20.76 -5.62 26.43
N LEU A 148 20.84 -6.58 27.35
CA LEU A 148 22.06 -6.84 28.10
C LEU A 148 23.17 -7.27 27.13
N PRO A 149 24.41 -6.79 27.33
CA PRO A 149 25.53 -7.19 26.50
C PRO A 149 25.74 -8.70 26.60
N LYS A 150 25.99 -9.36 25.46
CA LYS A 150 26.29 -10.80 25.44
C LYS A 150 27.50 -11.07 26.35
N PRO A 151 27.44 -12.06 27.26
CA PRO A 151 28.61 -12.43 28.05
C PRO A 151 29.68 -12.99 27.10
N GLY A 152 30.84 -12.33 27.05
CA GLY A 152 32.03 -12.81 26.35
C GLY A 152 32.34 -12.14 25.00
N LYS A 153 32.93 -10.95 25.08
CA LYS A 153 34.26 -10.71 24.47
C LYS A 153 35.07 -9.89 25.47
N PRO A 154 36.20 -10.40 25.99
CA PRO A 154 37.14 -9.53 26.71
C PRO A 154 37.57 -8.45 25.72
N GLY A 155 37.56 -7.19 26.18
CA GLY A 155 38.09 -6.07 25.39
C GLY A 155 39.58 -6.29 25.10
N PRO A 156 40.14 -5.63 24.07
CA PRO A 156 41.58 -5.53 23.93
C PRO A 156 42.22 -4.83 25.14
#